data_AF-A0A7W1I6Q7-F1
#
_entry.id   AF-A0A7W1I6Q7-F1
#
_cell.length_a   1.000
_cell.length_b   1.000
_cell.length_c   1.000
_cell.angle_alpha   90.00
_cell.angle_beta   90.00
_cell.angle_gamma   90.00
#
_symmetry.space_group_name_H-M   'P 1'
#
loop_
_entity.id
_entity.type
_entity.pdbx_description
1 polymer ?
#
loop_
_entity_poly.entity_id
_entity_poly.type
_entity_poly.pdbx_seq_one_letter_code
_entity_poly.pdbx_strand_id
1 'polypeptide(L)'
;EQNAELAVLIPPFTSPNGWMFNTANEHLAKKEVRRAIAMAINTEQFAADALLGIGKPGLGPIAPDSWAHDATLEPIPYDPETARQMIVDAGAEGAQLRFSVNQGNVLREDWLTFSQQALQEIGIEIIPEVMEYAALVERVTGAKDYDACGVDFAGVTAEPSELYEQFLSTSPGNYMNYANPELDALLTQAKETIDPEQAKPIYAQIQQIIMDDVPMHYAWYRPFLHAVDKRFTGYTDSAAYGLFHTLEDWSVTP
;
A
#
# COMPACT_ATOMS: atom_id res chain seq x y z
N GLU A 1 12.07 -5.77 27.38
CA GLU A 1 13.01 -6.83 27.79
C GLU A 1 12.98 -7.94 26.74
N GLN A 2 14.13 -8.46 26.29
CA GLN A 2 14.18 -9.62 25.38
C GLN A 2 13.99 -10.91 26.20
N ASN A 3 12.95 -11.69 25.91
CA ASN A 3 12.77 -13.01 26.49
C ASN A 3 13.80 -13.97 25.84
N ALA A 4 14.76 -14.46 26.63
CA ALA A 4 15.85 -15.30 26.15
C ALA A 4 15.39 -16.65 25.56
N GLU A 5 14.18 -17.10 25.90
CA GLU A 5 13.62 -18.38 25.45
C GLU A 5 12.87 -18.27 24.11
N LEU A 6 12.64 -17.06 23.61
CA LEU A 6 11.90 -16.82 22.38
C LEU A 6 12.82 -16.41 21.23
N ALA A 7 12.60 -17.01 20.07
CA ALA A 7 13.04 -16.49 18.78
C ALA A 7 11.91 -15.63 18.20
N VAL A 8 12.21 -14.36 17.89
CA VAL A 8 11.29 -13.48 17.17
C VAL A 8 11.61 -13.58 15.69
N LEU A 9 10.64 -13.99 14.88
CA LEU A 9 10.73 -14.06 13.44
C LEU A 9 9.98 -12.86 12.86
N ILE A 10 10.64 -12.18 11.92
CA ILE A 10 10.09 -11.05 11.18
C ILE A 10 10.02 -11.53 9.73
N PRO A 11 8.87 -12.03 9.27
CA PRO A 11 8.71 -12.46 7.87
C PRO A 11 8.94 -11.28 6.92
N PRO A 12 9.27 -11.56 5.65
CA PRO A 12 9.33 -10.54 4.62
C PRO A 12 8.00 -9.79 4.51
N PHE A 13 8.10 -8.52 4.16
CA PHE A 13 6.96 -7.63 4.07
C PHE A 13 6.15 -7.97 2.83
N THR A 14 4.94 -8.48 3.01
CA THR A 14 4.10 -8.86 1.88
C THR A 14 3.23 -7.72 1.43
N SER A 15 2.51 -6.99 2.28
CA SER A 15 1.51 -6.02 1.77
C SER A 15 1.71 -4.62 2.36
N PRO A 16 1.91 -3.59 1.53
CA PRO A 16 1.87 -2.22 2.02
C PRO A 16 0.43 -1.85 2.38
N ASN A 17 0.29 -0.98 3.36
CA ASN A 17 -0.95 -0.27 3.64
C ASN A 17 -0.78 1.20 3.23
N GLY A 18 -1.90 1.88 3.05
CA GLY A 18 -1.90 3.31 2.75
C GLY A 18 -3.25 3.77 2.22
N TRP A 19 -3.24 4.70 1.27
CA TRP A 19 -4.45 5.27 0.69
C TRP A 19 -4.65 4.81 -0.77
N MET A 20 -5.81 4.25 -1.06
CA MET A 20 -6.31 4.08 -2.42
C MET A 20 -7.16 5.29 -2.81
N PHE A 21 -6.88 5.94 -3.94
CA PHE A 21 -7.62 7.13 -4.38
C PHE A 21 -8.63 6.80 -5.47
N ASN A 22 -9.86 7.26 -5.32
CA ASN A 22 -10.88 7.20 -6.35
C ASN A 22 -10.73 8.39 -7.30
N THR A 23 -10.21 8.15 -8.50
CA THR A 23 -9.95 9.20 -9.50
C THR A 23 -11.20 9.68 -10.23
N ALA A 24 -12.39 9.18 -9.87
CA ALA A 24 -13.66 9.78 -10.28
C ALA A 24 -13.96 11.10 -9.54
N ASN A 25 -13.34 11.36 -8.39
CA ASN A 25 -13.43 12.64 -7.69
C ASN A 25 -12.65 13.73 -8.47
N GLU A 26 -13.22 14.94 -8.59
CA GLU A 26 -12.66 16.00 -9.44
C GLU A 26 -11.25 16.48 -9.03
N HIS A 27 -10.94 16.47 -7.73
CA HIS A 27 -9.62 16.82 -7.23
C HIS A 27 -8.66 15.65 -7.39
N LEU A 28 -9.09 14.44 -7.01
CA LEU A 28 -8.26 13.24 -7.10
C LEU A 28 -8.09 12.72 -8.53
N ALA A 29 -8.82 13.24 -9.51
CA ALA A 29 -8.55 13.00 -10.93
C ALA A 29 -7.19 13.59 -11.36
N LYS A 30 -6.75 14.67 -10.71
CA LYS A 30 -5.46 15.34 -10.97
C LYS A 30 -4.34 14.60 -10.25
N LYS A 31 -3.36 14.11 -11.00
CA LYS A 31 -2.21 13.40 -10.41
C LYS A 31 -1.39 14.28 -9.49
N GLU A 32 -1.36 15.59 -9.75
CA GLU A 32 -0.67 16.59 -8.95
C GLU A 32 -1.25 16.64 -7.53
N VAL A 33 -2.57 16.52 -7.40
CA VAL A 33 -3.23 16.48 -6.08
C VAL A 33 -2.88 15.19 -5.34
N ARG A 34 -2.97 14.03 -6.01
CA ARG A 34 -2.63 12.73 -5.39
C ARG A 34 -1.16 12.68 -4.95
N ARG A 35 -0.25 13.19 -5.77
CA ARG A 35 1.19 13.27 -5.47
C ARG A 35 1.47 14.25 -4.32
N ALA A 36 0.80 15.40 -4.30
CA ALA A 36 0.91 16.34 -3.18
C ALA A 36 0.43 15.72 -1.86
N ILE A 37 -0.68 14.98 -1.87
CA ILE A 37 -1.18 14.25 -0.69
C ILE A 37 -0.12 13.25 -0.19
N ALA A 38 0.49 12.46 -1.09
CA ALA A 38 1.54 11.52 -0.70
C ALA A 38 2.79 12.22 -0.15
N MET A 39 3.24 13.32 -0.77
CA MET A 39 4.39 14.11 -0.31
C MET A 39 4.16 14.81 1.03
N ALA A 40 2.91 15.15 1.36
CA ALA A 40 2.58 15.84 2.60
C ALA A 40 2.59 14.93 3.83
N ILE A 41 2.57 13.60 3.67
CA ILE A 41 2.49 12.67 4.80
C ILE A 41 3.86 12.04 5.05
N ASN A 42 4.39 12.22 6.26
CA ASN A 42 5.67 11.63 6.64
C ASN A 42 5.51 10.13 6.99
N THR A 43 5.60 9.28 5.96
CA THR A 43 5.45 7.82 6.07
C THR A 43 6.54 7.18 6.93
N GLU A 44 7.76 7.71 6.90
CA GLU A 44 8.87 7.25 7.74
C GLU A 44 8.60 7.48 9.22
N GLN A 45 8.13 8.69 9.58
CA GLN A 45 7.76 9.03 10.95
C GLN A 45 6.59 8.17 11.44
N PHE A 46 5.56 8.01 10.61
CA PHE A 46 4.43 7.14 10.96
C PHE A 46 4.88 5.69 11.17
N ALA A 47 5.71 5.14 10.29
CA ALA A 47 6.23 3.78 10.43
C ALA A 47 7.12 3.63 11.69
N ALA A 48 7.94 4.64 12.02
CA ALA A 48 8.76 4.63 13.21
C ALA A 48 7.92 4.60 14.50
N ASP A 49 6.89 5.45 14.57
CA ASP A 49 6.08 5.63 15.78
C ASP A 49 5.02 4.53 15.94
N ALA A 50 4.21 4.29 14.90
CA ALA A 50 3.06 3.38 14.96
C ALA A 50 3.46 1.90 14.88
N LEU A 51 4.62 1.59 14.28
CA LEU A 51 5.12 0.21 14.11
C LEU A 51 6.35 -0.08 14.98
N LEU A 52 6.62 0.77 15.98
CA LEU A 52 7.68 0.61 16.98
C LEU A 52 9.08 0.41 16.35
N GLY A 53 9.33 1.05 15.20
CA GLY A 53 10.56 0.91 14.42
C GLY A 53 10.76 -0.43 13.71
N ILE A 54 9.75 -1.30 13.72
CA ILE A 54 9.80 -2.64 13.07
C ILE A 54 9.20 -2.58 11.65
N GLY A 55 8.31 -1.62 11.40
CA GLY A 55 7.77 -1.37 10.08
C GLY A 55 8.77 -0.70 9.13
N LYS A 56 8.47 -0.74 7.84
CA LYS A 56 9.23 -0.04 6.80
C LYS A 56 8.30 0.89 6.01
N PRO A 57 8.79 2.01 5.46
CA PRO A 57 8.01 2.81 4.52
C PRO A 57 7.61 1.97 3.29
N GLY A 58 6.43 2.23 2.76
CA GLY A 58 5.96 1.64 1.50
C GLY A 58 6.81 2.11 0.33
N LEU A 59 7.16 1.21 -0.59
CA LEU A 59 8.03 1.54 -1.75
C LEU A 59 7.28 1.45 -3.09
N GLY A 60 6.20 0.68 -3.14
CA GLY A 60 5.44 0.53 -4.37
C GLY A 60 4.52 -0.67 -4.36
N PRO A 61 3.92 -0.97 -5.53
CA PRO A 61 2.94 -2.04 -5.66
C PRO A 61 3.52 -3.43 -5.43
N ILE A 62 4.77 -3.69 -5.86
CA ILE A 62 5.37 -5.02 -5.79
C ILE A 62 6.34 -5.08 -4.59
N ALA A 63 6.23 -6.15 -3.79
CA ALA A 63 7.06 -6.31 -2.60
C ALA A 63 8.56 -6.48 -2.96
N PRO A 64 9.48 -6.00 -2.11
CA PRO A 64 10.92 -6.06 -2.39
C PRO A 64 11.52 -7.45 -2.62
N ASP A 65 10.87 -8.52 -2.17
CA ASP A 65 11.30 -9.91 -2.32
C ASP A 65 10.77 -10.59 -3.60
N SER A 66 9.88 -9.94 -4.34
CA SER A 66 9.35 -10.44 -5.61
C SER A 66 10.40 -10.37 -6.74
N TRP A 67 10.39 -11.36 -7.64
CA TRP A 67 11.27 -11.41 -8.81
C TRP A 67 11.05 -10.22 -9.78
N ALA A 68 9.85 -9.65 -9.76
CA ALA A 68 9.42 -8.53 -10.60
C ALA A 68 9.59 -7.16 -9.93
N HIS A 69 10.09 -7.10 -8.69
CA HIS A 69 10.33 -5.83 -8.00
C HIS A 69 11.36 -4.98 -8.76
N ASP A 70 11.03 -3.70 -8.92
CA ASP A 70 11.97 -2.71 -9.41
C ASP A 70 12.80 -2.12 -8.26
N ALA A 71 14.03 -2.59 -8.13
CA ALA A 71 14.97 -2.15 -7.11
C ALA A 71 15.46 -0.70 -7.30
N THR A 72 15.06 -0.02 -8.38
CA THR A 72 15.37 1.39 -8.63
C THR A 72 14.25 2.35 -8.20
N LEU A 73 13.14 1.83 -7.65
CA LEU A 73 12.07 2.67 -7.12
C LEU A 73 12.56 3.48 -5.92
N GLU A 74 12.36 4.78 -6.03
CA GLU A 74 12.59 5.72 -4.94
C GLU A 74 11.25 6.05 -4.26
N PRO A 75 11.23 6.17 -2.92
CA PRO A 75 10.03 6.61 -2.22
C PRO A 75 9.63 8.02 -2.63
N ILE A 76 8.33 8.32 -2.54
CA ILE A 76 7.85 9.69 -2.70
C ILE A 76 8.43 10.52 -1.54
N PRO A 77 9.15 11.62 -1.82
CA PRO A 77 9.81 12.39 -0.76
C PRO A 77 8.78 13.12 0.10
N TYR A 78 9.02 13.14 1.42
CA TYR A 78 8.27 13.98 2.34
C TYR A 78 8.70 15.45 2.16
N ASP A 79 7.82 16.24 1.56
CA ASP A 79 8.03 17.67 1.31
C ASP A 79 6.67 18.41 1.34
N PRO A 80 6.18 18.78 2.54
CA PRO A 80 4.90 19.46 2.70
C PRO A 80 4.89 20.87 2.10
N GLU A 81 6.06 21.50 1.93
CA GLU A 81 6.17 22.83 1.33
C GLU A 81 5.85 22.78 -0.16
N THR A 82 6.52 21.86 -0.88
CA THR A 82 6.23 21.62 -2.30
C THR A 82 4.81 21.09 -2.49
N ALA A 83 4.34 20.18 -1.61
CA ALA A 83 2.97 19.66 -1.67
C ALA A 83 1.92 20.77 -1.60
N ARG A 84 2.07 21.74 -0.70
CA ARG A 84 1.15 22.89 -0.61
C ARG A 84 1.12 23.70 -1.90
N GLN A 85 2.28 23.98 -2.49
CA GLN A 85 2.34 24.70 -3.76
C GLN A 85 1.62 23.92 -4.87
N MET A 86 1.80 22.60 -4.92
CA MET A 86 1.10 21.72 -5.88
C MET A 86 -0.42 21.74 -5.71
N ILE A 87 -0.93 21.79 -4.46
CA ILE A 87 -2.37 21.92 -4.19
C ILE A 87 -2.91 23.26 -4.69
N VAL A 88 -2.18 24.37 -4.47
CA VAL A 88 -2.55 25.70 -4.96
C VAL A 88 -2.56 25.74 -6.48
N ASP A 89 -1.49 25.26 -7.13
CA ASP A 89 -1.35 25.26 -8.59
C ASP A 89 -2.41 24.38 -9.26
N ALA A 90 -2.79 23.27 -8.61
CA ALA A 90 -3.87 22.40 -9.06
C ALA A 90 -5.26 23.00 -8.80
N GLY A 91 -5.38 24.11 -8.07
CA GLY A 91 -6.65 24.72 -7.69
C GLY A 91 -7.48 23.82 -6.76
N ALA A 92 -6.83 23.12 -5.84
CA ALA A 92 -7.46 22.20 -4.89
C ALA A 92 -7.41 22.71 -3.43
N GLU A 93 -6.97 23.95 -3.20
CA GLU A 93 -7.00 24.56 -1.87
C GLU A 93 -8.45 24.64 -1.34
N GLY A 94 -8.67 24.17 -0.12
CA GLY A 94 -9.99 24.06 0.50
C GLY A 94 -10.81 22.84 0.05
N ALA A 95 -10.23 21.92 -0.73
CA ALA A 95 -10.93 20.68 -1.08
C ALA A 95 -11.24 19.85 0.17
N GLN A 96 -12.46 19.31 0.19
CA GLN A 96 -12.93 18.39 1.22
C GLN A 96 -13.00 16.98 0.64
N LEU A 97 -12.28 16.03 1.24
CA LEU A 97 -12.16 14.67 0.74
C LEU A 97 -12.55 13.67 1.84
N ARG A 98 -13.41 12.71 1.51
CA ARG A 98 -13.81 11.62 2.41
C ARG A 98 -12.75 10.53 2.45
N PHE A 99 -12.15 10.34 3.63
CA PHE A 99 -11.18 9.27 3.85
C PHE A 99 -11.83 8.20 4.73
N SER A 100 -12.03 7.02 4.15
CA SER A 100 -12.74 5.93 4.80
C SER A 100 -11.77 4.86 5.32
N VAL A 101 -12.00 4.36 6.53
CA VAL A 101 -11.26 3.23 7.13
C VAL A 101 -12.22 2.28 7.84
N ASN A 102 -11.81 1.03 8.04
CA ASN A 102 -12.63 0.07 8.77
C ASN A 102 -12.43 0.22 10.28
N GLN A 103 -13.53 0.25 10.99
CA GLN A 103 -13.59 0.34 12.45
C GLN A 103 -12.86 -0.84 13.11
N GLY A 104 -12.14 -0.55 14.18
CA GLY A 104 -11.41 -1.54 14.98
C GLY A 104 -10.02 -1.87 14.43
N ASN A 105 -9.64 -1.31 13.28
CA ASN A 105 -8.26 -1.35 12.81
C ASN A 105 -7.50 -0.11 13.32
N VAL A 106 -6.93 -0.24 14.51
CA VAL A 106 -6.22 0.85 15.21
C VAL A 106 -5.15 1.51 14.32
N LEU A 107 -4.36 0.74 13.57
CA LEU A 107 -3.33 1.31 12.70
C LEU A 107 -3.91 2.18 11.57
N ARG A 108 -5.07 1.79 11.00
CA ARG A 108 -5.73 2.59 9.97
C ARG A 108 -6.41 3.84 10.55
N GLU A 109 -6.96 3.74 11.76
CA GLU A 109 -7.53 4.88 12.49
C GLU A 109 -6.44 5.90 12.89
N ASP A 110 -5.28 5.42 13.35
CA ASP A 110 -4.11 6.26 13.63
C ASP A 110 -3.57 6.90 12.33
N TRP A 111 -3.50 6.13 11.24
CA TRP A 111 -3.10 6.63 9.92
C TRP A 111 -4.05 7.71 9.38
N LEU A 112 -5.36 7.53 9.57
CA LEU A 112 -6.36 8.53 9.26
C LEU A 112 -6.07 9.82 10.03
N THR A 113 -5.93 9.74 11.35
CA THR A 113 -5.65 10.90 12.21
C THR A 113 -4.35 11.61 11.83
N PHE A 114 -3.30 10.84 11.53
CA PHE A 114 -2.01 11.36 11.08
C PHE A 114 -2.13 12.09 9.74
N SER A 115 -2.87 11.50 8.80
CA SER A 115 -3.14 12.12 7.49
C SER A 115 -3.98 13.39 7.63
N GLN A 116 -4.96 13.43 8.55
CA GLN A 116 -5.78 14.64 8.78
C GLN A 116 -4.90 15.84 9.17
N GLN A 117 -3.93 15.63 10.06
CA GLN A 117 -3.02 16.69 10.50
C GLN A 117 -2.13 17.16 9.34
N ALA A 118 -1.53 16.22 8.61
CA ALA A 118 -0.67 16.53 7.47
C ALA A 118 -1.39 17.27 6.35
N LEU A 119 -2.60 16.82 5.99
CA LEU A 119 -3.34 17.38 4.85
C LEU A 119 -3.90 18.77 5.17
N GLN A 120 -4.20 19.06 6.45
CA GLN A 120 -4.59 20.39 6.88
C GLN A 120 -3.50 21.44 6.62
N GLU A 121 -2.22 21.08 6.77
CA GLU A 121 -1.08 22.00 6.54
C GLU A 121 -0.88 22.39 5.06
N ILE A 122 -1.42 21.59 4.15
CA ILE A 122 -1.36 21.83 2.70
C ILE A 122 -2.69 22.33 2.13
N GLY A 123 -3.68 22.64 2.97
CA GLY A 123 -4.96 23.22 2.57
C GLY A 123 -6.02 22.21 2.12
N ILE A 124 -5.91 20.94 2.50
CA ILE A 124 -6.92 19.90 2.23
C ILE A 124 -7.61 19.52 3.55
N GLU A 125 -8.95 19.50 3.54
CA GLU A 125 -9.75 19.02 4.66
C GLU A 125 -10.14 17.56 4.43
N ILE A 126 -9.73 16.68 5.35
CA ILE A 126 -10.22 15.30 5.37
C ILE A 126 -11.52 15.23 6.18
N ILE A 127 -12.57 14.69 5.57
CA ILE A 127 -13.79 14.25 6.23
C ILE A 127 -13.58 12.77 6.62
N PRO A 128 -13.36 12.44 7.91
CA PRO A 128 -13.05 11.09 8.32
C PRO A 128 -14.32 10.21 8.34
N GLU A 129 -14.22 9.01 7.77
CA GLU A 129 -15.30 8.03 7.77
C GLU A 129 -14.83 6.68 8.33
N VAL A 130 -15.15 6.40 9.60
CA VAL A 130 -14.87 5.11 10.23
C VAL A 130 -16.14 4.27 10.21
N MET A 131 -16.10 3.09 9.62
CA MET A 131 -17.28 2.24 9.42
C MET A 131 -16.99 0.75 9.59
N GLU A 132 -18.04 -0.04 9.83
CA GLU A 132 -17.93 -1.50 9.90
C GLU A 132 -17.33 -2.07 8.60
N TYR A 133 -16.54 -3.14 8.70
CA TYR A 133 -15.74 -3.68 7.60
C TYR A 133 -16.58 -4.11 6.39
N ALA A 134 -17.67 -4.86 6.58
CA ALA A 134 -18.51 -5.28 5.46
C ALA A 134 -19.17 -4.09 4.75
N ALA A 135 -19.56 -3.06 5.51
CA ALA A 135 -20.06 -1.81 4.94
C ALA A 135 -18.98 -1.06 4.13
N LEU A 136 -17.73 -1.05 4.58
CA LEU A 136 -16.60 -0.47 3.83
C LEU A 136 -16.37 -1.22 2.52
N VAL A 137 -16.35 -2.56 2.57
CA VAL A 137 -16.15 -3.40 1.38
C VAL A 137 -17.23 -3.09 0.34
N GLU A 138 -18.51 -3.12 0.72
CA GLU A 138 -19.61 -2.81 -0.21
C GLU A 138 -19.50 -1.40 -0.80
N ARG A 139 -19.12 -0.42 0.02
CA ARG A 139 -18.94 0.97 -0.42
C ARG A 139 -17.82 1.12 -1.45
N VAL A 140 -16.73 0.38 -1.28
CA VAL A 140 -15.53 0.46 -2.13
C VAL A 140 -15.71 -0.38 -3.40
N THR A 141 -16.13 -1.64 -3.27
CA THR A 141 -16.12 -2.59 -4.38
C THR A 141 -17.42 -2.59 -5.18
N GLY A 142 -18.55 -2.31 -4.53
CA GLY A 142 -19.88 -2.28 -5.16
C GLY A 142 -20.23 -0.88 -5.65
N ALA A 143 -20.29 0.08 -4.72
CA ALA A 143 -20.76 1.45 -5.02
C ALA A 143 -19.66 2.38 -5.56
N LYS A 144 -18.38 2.11 -5.22
CA LYS A 144 -17.24 3.04 -5.39
C LYS A 144 -17.54 4.45 -4.87
N ASP A 145 -18.28 4.53 -3.76
CA ASP A 145 -18.74 5.78 -3.13
C ASP A 145 -17.78 6.20 -2.01
N TYR A 146 -16.59 6.64 -2.38
CA TYR A 146 -15.54 7.10 -1.48
C TYR A 146 -14.55 8.00 -2.26
N ASP A 147 -13.77 8.83 -1.57
CA ASP A 147 -12.70 9.61 -2.21
C ASP A 147 -11.34 8.95 -2.00
N ALA A 148 -10.99 8.62 -0.75
CA ALA A 148 -9.83 7.79 -0.41
C ALA A 148 -10.22 6.67 0.57
N CYS A 149 -9.63 5.49 0.42
CA CYS A 149 -9.89 4.35 1.31
C CYS A 149 -8.59 3.78 1.86
N GLY A 150 -8.57 3.58 3.18
CA GLY A 150 -7.46 2.96 3.90
C GLY A 150 -7.57 1.44 3.79
N VAL A 151 -6.67 0.84 3.04
CA VAL A 151 -6.69 -0.60 2.75
C VAL A 151 -5.31 -1.21 2.94
N ASP A 152 -5.30 -2.54 3.06
CA ASP A 152 -4.11 -3.37 2.97
C ASP A 152 -4.11 -3.91 1.54
N PHE A 153 -3.01 -3.73 0.82
CA PHE A 153 -2.93 -4.08 -0.59
C PHE A 153 -2.55 -5.55 -0.76
N ALA A 154 -3.29 -6.44 -0.07
CA ALA A 154 -3.09 -7.88 -0.16
C ALA A 154 -3.31 -8.34 -1.61
N GLY A 155 -2.25 -8.88 -2.22
CA GLY A 155 -2.31 -9.48 -3.56
C GLY A 155 -1.26 -9.00 -4.57
N VAL A 156 -0.82 -7.75 -4.49
CA VAL A 156 0.09 -7.14 -5.50
C VAL A 156 1.55 -7.60 -5.37
N THR A 157 1.83 -8.42 -4.36
CA THR A 157 3.18 -8.54 -3.82
C THR A 157 3.72 -9.96 -3.86
N ALA A 158 2.86 -10.98 -3.86
CA ALA A 158 3.26 -12.35 -4.14
C ALA A 158 3.19 -12.67 -5.63
N GLU A 159 2.16 -12.17 -6.33
CA GLU A 159 1.89 -12.48 -7.72
C GLU A 159 1.75 -11.19 -8.55
N PRO A 160 2.81 -10.79 -9.29
CA PRO A 160 2.82 -9.55 -10.07
C PRO A 160 1.66 -9.42 -11.06
N SER A 161 1.10 -10.53 -11.55
CA SER A 161 -0.03 -10.51 -12.48
C SER A 161 -1.33 -9.99 -11.87
N GLU A 162 -1.45 -9.90 -10.55
CA GLU A 162 -2.60 -9.27 -9.89
C GLU A 162 -2.71 -7.77 -10.18
N LEU A 163 -1.61 -7.10 -10.55
CA LEU A 163 -1.62 -5.72 -11.02
C LEU A 163 -2.59 -5.51 -12.17
N TYR A 164 -2.75 -6.51 -13.04
CA TYR A 164 -3.69 -6.44 -14.16
C TYR A 164 -5.12 -6.26 -13.66
N GLU A 165 -5.55 -7.05 -12.67
CA GLU A 165 -6.93 -6.97 -12.17
C GLU A 165 -7.19 -5.69 -11.37
N GLN A 166 -6.16 -5.13 -10.74
CA GLN A 166 -6.32 -3.93 -9.92
C GLN A 166 -6.25 -2.62 -10.72
N PHE A 167 -5.42 -2.56 -11.76
CA PHE A 167 -5.10 -1.31 -12.44
C PHE A 167 -5.59 -1.22 -13.89
N LEU A 168 -5.95 -2.33 -14.53
CA LEU A 168 -6.51 -2.25 -15.88
C LEU A 168 -7.78 -1.40 -15.84
N SER A 169 -7.87 -0.38 -16.70
CA SER A 169 -8.97 0.59 -16.72
C SER A 169 -10.36 -0.08 -16.80
N THR A 170 -10.45 -1.22 -17.48
CA THR A 170 -11.70 -1.96 -17.70
C THR A 170 -11.92 -3.10 -16.72
N SER A 171 -11.00 -3.37 -15.80
CA SER A 171 -11.17 -4.46 -14.85
C SER A 171 -12.24 -4.13 -13.80
N PRO A 172 -13.14 -5.07 -13.47
CA PRO A 172 -14.01 -4.97 -12.30
C PRO A 172 -13.24 -4.81 -10.97
N GLY A 173 -11.98 -5.26 -10.91
CA GLY A 173 -11.11 -5.14 -9.73
C GLY A 173 -10.49 -3.75 -9.56
N ASN A 174 -10.64 -2.86 -10.54
CA ASN A 174 -10.18 -1.48 -10.46
C ASN A 174 -11.16 -0.63 -9.64
N TYR A 175 -10.98 -0.64 -8.32
CA TYR A 175 -11.83 0.13 -7.41
C TYR A 175 -11.53 1.63 -7.44
N MET A 176 -10.39 2.05 -7.96
CA MET A 176 -9.93 3.44 -8.03
C MET A 176 -10.62 4.25 -9.14
N ASN A 177 -11.29 3.59 -10.09
CA ASN A 177 -11.72 4.21 -11.36
C ASN A 177 -10.55 4.87 -12.12
N TYR A 178 -9.33 4.37 -11.89
CA TYR A 178 -8.12 4.89 -12.49
C TYR A 178 -7.99 4.40 -13.92
N ALA A 179 -7.54 5.27 -14.83
CA ALA A 179 -7.34 4.89 -16.22
C ALA A 179 -6.08 5.54 -16.78
N ASN A 180 -5.21 4.71 -17.34
CA ASN A 180 -4.01 5.14 -18.05
C ASN A 180 -3.77 4.17 -19.23
N PRO A 181 -3.94 4.61 -20.50
CA PRO A 181 -3.79 3.74 -21.67
C PRO A 181 -2.39 3.13 -21.84
N GLU A 182 -1.35 3.84 -21.39
CA GLU A 182 0.02 3.31 -21.41
C GLU A 182 0.17 2.18 -20.39
N LEU A 183 -0.37 2.38 -19.19
CA LEU A 183 -0.41 1.33 -18.16
C LEU A 183 -1.22 0.12 -18.63
N ASP A 184 -2.39 0.32 -19.24
CA ASP A 184 -3.23 -0.77 -19.76
C ASP A 184 -2.47 -1.64 -20.78
N ALA A 185 -1.71 -1.00 -21.68
CA ALA A 185 -0.91 -1.69 -22.68
C ALA A 185 0.20 -2.53 -22.02
N LEU A 186 0.91 -1.96 -21.04
CA LEU A 186 1.98 -2.66 -20.31
C LEU A 186 1.43 -3.81 -19.45
N LEU A 187 0.31 -3.61 -18.75
CA LEU A 187 -0.35 -4.66 -17.96
C LEU A 187 -0.76 -5.84 -18.86
N THR A 188 -1.33 -5.55 -20.03
CA THR A 188 -1.71 -6.59 -21.00
C THR A 188 -0.47 -7.33 -21.52
N GLN A 189 0.58 -6.59 -21.89
CA GLN A 189 1.84 -7.18 -22.35
C GLN A 189 2.50 -8.05 -21.28
N ALA A 190 2.52 -7.61 -20.02
CA ALA A 190 3.06 -8.36 -18.90
C ALA A 190 2.28 -9.67 -18.68
N LYS A 191 0.94 -9.63 -18.74
CA LYS A 191 0.08 -10.81 -18.60
C LYS A 191 0.28 -11.85 -19.71
N GLU A 192 0.63 -11.41 -20.91
CA GLU A 192 0.90 -12.29 -22.07
C GLU A 192 2.35 -12.82 -22.11
N THR A 193 3.26 -12.25 -21.32
CA THR A 193 4.69 -12.62 -21.31
C THR A 193 4.97 -13.73 -20.29
N ILE A 194 5.23 -14.95 -20.77
CA ILE A 194 5.45 -16.13 -19.91
C ILE A 194 6.83 -16.15 -19.26
N ASP A 195 7.86 -15.63 -19.95
CA ASP A 195 9.25 -15.65 -19.48
C ASP A 195 9.48 -14.54 -18.43
N PRO A 196 9.81 -14.87 -17.16
CA PRO A 196 10.02 -13.88 -16.10
C PRO A 196 11.13 -12.87 -16.42
N GLU A 197 12.21 -13.28 -17.11
CA GLU A 197 13.30 -12.37 -17.46
C GLU A 197 12.86 -11.33 -18.49
N GLN A 198 11.91 -11.68 -19.36
CA GLN A 198 11.33 -10.76 -20.33
C GLN A 198 10.22 -9.91 -19.72
N ALA A 199 9.45 -10.44 -18.77
CA ALA A 199 8.38 -9.73 -18.09
C ALA A 199 8.90 -8.69 -17.08
N LYS A 200 10.04 -8.97 -16.44
CA LYS A 200 10.64 -8.10 -15.41
C LYS A 200 10.79 -6.62 -15.81
N PRO A 201 11.38 -6.26 -16.98
CA PRO A 201 11.46 -4.85 -17.39
C PRO A 201 10.09 -4.22 -17.65
N ILE A 202 9.08 -4.98 -18.06
CA ILE A 202 7.70 -4.48 -18.24
C ILE A 202 7.09 -4.14 -16.88
N TYR A 203 7.26 -5.02 -15.89
CA TYR A 203 6.83 -4.74 -14.51
C TYR A 203 7.55 -3.55 -13.88
N ALA A 204 8.82 -3.30 -14.23
CA ALA A 204 9.50 -2.09 -13.79
C ALA A 204 8.83 -0.83 -14.34
N GLN A 205 8.50 -0.79 -15.63
CA GLN A 205 7.77 0.34 -16.23
C GLN A 205 6.38 0.53 -15.61
N ILE A 206 5.65 -0.56 -15.35
CA ILE A 206 4.37 -0.54 -14.65
C ILE A 206 4.50 0.11 -13.27
N GLN A 207 5.49 -0.31 -12.47
CA GLN A 207 5.75 0.24 -11.15
C GLN A 207 6.08 1.73 -11.20
N GLN A 208 6.91 2.16 -12.14
CA GLN A 208 7.26 3.58 -12.31
C GLN A 208 6.03 4.43 -12.62
N ILE A 209 5.16 4.00 -13.56
CA ILE A 209 3.91 4.73 -13.87
C ILE A 209 3.00 4.82 -12.64
N ILE A 210 2.84 3.73 -11.90
CA ILE A 210 2.00 3.73 -10.69
C ILE A 210 2.58 4.68 -9.63
N MET A 211 3.90 4.67 -9.42
CA MET A 211 4.54 5.60 -8.47
C MET A 211 4.51 7.06 -8.94
N ASP A 212 4.49 7.29 -10.25
CA ASP A 212 4.42 8.63 -10.81
C ASP A 212 3.02 9.24 -10.75
N ASP A 213 2.01 8.46 -11.15
CA ASP A 213 0.62 8.92 -11.17
C ASP A 213 -0.06 8.82 -9.80
N VAL A 214 0.51 8.05 -8.85
CA VAL A 214 0.01 7.89 -7.48
C VAL A 214 -1.50 7.60 -7.43
N PRO A 215 -2.05 6.63 -8.19
CA PRO A 215 -3.43 6.17 -7.95
C PRO A 215 -3.57 5.57 -6.54
N MET A 216 -2.45 5.16 -5.94
CA MET A 216 -2.34 4.64 -4.59
C MET A 216 -1.10 5.24 -3.92
N HIS A 217 -1.23 5.59 -2.64
CA HIS A 217 -0.13 6.00 -1.78
C HIS A 217 0.28 4.81 -0.89
N TYR A 218 1.43 4.22 -1.17
CA TYR A 218 2.00 3.11 -0.39
C TYR A 218 2.75 3.66 0.83
N ALA A 219 2.16 3.55 2.01
CA ALA A 219 2.62 4.28 3.19
C ALA A 219 3.51 3.43 4.11
N TRP A 220 3.11 2.22 4.48
CA TRP A 220 3.95 1.36 5.32
C TRP A 220 3.76 -0.12 5.04
N TYR A 221 4.81 -0.89 5.28
CA TYR A 221 4.74 -2.32 5.44
C TYR A 221 4.74 -2.68 6.92
N ARG A 222 3.77 -3.52 7.32
CA ARG A 222 3.72 -4.10 8.68
C ARG A 222 4.24 -5.54 8.65
N PRO A 223 5.20 -5.91 9.50
CA PRO A 223 5.59 -7.32 9.60
C PRO A 223 4.58 -8.09 10.44
N PHE A 224 4.28 -9.32 10.03
CA PHE A 224 3.54 -10.27 10.87
C PHE A 224 4.51 -10.94 11.85
N LEU A 225 4.66 -10.38 13.03
CA LEU A 225 5.60 -10.91 14.02
C LEU A 225 5.17 -12.29 14.50
N HIS A 226 6.09 -13.24 14.39
CA HIS A 226 5.96 -14.54 15.03
C HIS A 226 6.95 -14.64 16.19
N ALA A 227 6.49 -15.23 17.30
CA ALA A 227 7.35 -15.61 18.41
C ALA A 227 7.29 -17.12 18.57
N VAL A 228 8.43 -17.77 18.43
CA VAL A 228 8.58 -19.22 18.55
C VAL A 228 9.49 -19.51 19.74
N ASP A 229 9.09 -20.45 20.59
CA ASP A 229 9.96 -20.94 21.66
C ASP A 229 11.19 -21.65 21.04
N LYS A 230 12.40 -21.31 21.50
CA LYS A 230 13.66 -21.80 20.92
C LYS A 230 13.82 -23.32 21.00
N ARG A 231 13.00 -24.02 21.78
CA ARG A 231 12.94 -25.48 21.78
C ARG A 231 12.39 -26.05 20.48
N PHE A 232 11.57 -25.30 19.76
CA PHE A 232 11.11 -25.73 18.44
C PHE A 232 12.23 -25.52 17.41
N THR A 233 12.46 -26.53 16.58
CA THR A 233 13.43 -26.49 15.47
C THR A 233 12.76 -27.03 14.21
N GLY A 234 13.37 -26.82 13.05
CA GLY A 234 12.82 -27.25 11.75
C GLY A 234 11.78 -26.30 11.16
N TYR A 235 11.47 -25.19 11.84
CA TYR A 235 10.59 -24.17 11.30
C TYR A 235 11.27 -23.37 10.18
N THR A 236 10.50 -23.05 9.14
CA THR A 236 10.85 -22.04 8.14
C THR A 236 9.70 -21.07 8.01
N ASP A 237 10.01 -19.78 7.89
CA ASP A 237 9.01 -18.74 7.69
C ASP A 237 8.95 -18.40 6.21
N SER A 238 7.74 -18.24 5.69
CA SER A 238 7.48 -17.89 4.30
C SER A 238 6.49 -16.75 4.25
N ALA A 239 6.84 -15.69 3.52
CA ALA A 239 5.94 -14.59 3.25
C ALA A 239 4.65 -15.08 2.54
N ALA A 240 4.78 -16.04 1.62
CA ALA A 240 3.65 -16.54 0.83
C ALA A 240 2.77 -17.56 1.57
N TYR A 241 3.36 -18.40 2.42
CA TYR A 241 2.66 -19.55 3.02
C TYR A 241 2.51 -19.47 4.55
N GLY A 242 3.15 -18.49 5.19
CA GLY A 242 3.16 -18.27 6.63
C GLY A 242 3.95 -19.32 7.41
N LEU A 243 4.28 -19.02 8.66
CA LEU A 243 5.13 -19.85 9.52
C LEU A 243 4.78 -21.36 9.57
N PHE A 244 3.50 -21.73 9.48
CA PHE A 244 3.06 -23.10 9.67
C PHE A 244 3.10 -23.96 8.39
N HIS A 245 3.63 -23.45 7.27
CA HIS A 245 3.66 -24.18 6.00
C HIS A 245 4.60 -25.40 5.97
N THR A 246 5.48 -25.52 6.97
CA THR A 246 6.41 -26.65 7.17
C THR A 246 6.19 -27.33 8.51
N LEU A 247 4.97 -27.25 9.07
CA LEU A 247 4.68 -27.75 10.42
C LEU A 247 5.07 -29.23 10.62
N GLU A 248 5.00 -30.04 9.57
CA GLU A 248 5.43 -31.43 9.54
C GLU A 248 6.94 -31.64 9.81
N ASP A 249 7.77 -30.64 9.55
CA ASP A 249 9.22 -30.67 9.77
C ASP A 249 9.60 -30.18 11.17
N TRP A 250 8.63 -29.69 11.95
CA TRP A 250 8.91 -29.13 13.26
C TRP A 250 9.18 -30.22 14.28
N SER A 251 10.19 -30.00 15.12
CA SER A 251 10.50 -30.85 16.25
C SER A 251 10.75 -30.05 17.51
N VAL A 252 10.53 -30.66 18.68
CA VAL A 252 10.78 -30.04 19.99
C VAL A 252 11.99 -30.69 20.62
N THR A 253 13.02 -29.89 20.86
CA THR A 253 14.14 -30.27 21.73
C THR A 253 13.66 -30.25 23.20
N PRO A 254 13.97 -31.29 23.99
CA PRO A 254 13.56 -31.38 25.41
C PRO A 254 14.00 -30.20 26.26
#